data_AF-A0A355GAV0-F1
#
_entry.id   AF-A0A355GAV0-F1
#
_cell.length_a   1.000
_cell.length_b   1.000
_cell.length_c   1.000
_cell.angle_alpha   90.00
_cell.angle_beta   90.00
_cell.angle_gamma   90.00
#
_symmetry.space_group_name_H-M   'P 1'
#
loop_
_entity.id
_entity.type
_entity.pdbx_description
1 polymer ?
#
loop_
_entity_poly.entity_id
_entity_poly.type
_entity_poly.pdbx_seq_one_letter_code
_entity_poly.pdbx_strand_id
1 'polypeptide(L)' 'AAFGKGLQLRMGQTHVHRYLPRLLEYIREGELDPSFLITHRSSLEQAADMYRIFEQKQDECIKVVLQT' A
#
# COMPACT_ATOMS: atom_id res chain seq x y z
N ALA A 1 8.85 -3.63 30.77
CA ALA A 1 8.22 -4.84 30.21
C ALA A 1 6.81 -4.51 29.70
N ALA A 2 6.37 -5.11 28.59
CA ALA A 2 5.03 -4.89 28.01
C ALA A 2 3.90 -5.28 28.99
N PHE A 3 4.10 -6.38 29.73
CA PHE A 3 3.20 -6.86 30.78
C PHE A 3 2.96 -5.82 31.88
N GLY A 4 4.02 -5.22 32.44
CA GLY A 4 3.91 -4.21 33.49
C GLY A 4 3.31 -2.88 33.02
N LYS A 5 3.17 -2.67 31.70
CA LYS A 5 2.52 -1.50 31.11
C LYS A 5 1.10 -1.79 30.61
N GLY A 6 0.60 -3.02 30.78
CA GLY A 6 -0.73 -3.42 30.32
C GLY A 6 -0.93 -3.31 28.80
N LEU A 7 0.15 -3.44 28.01
CA LEU A 7 0.07 -3.27 26.56
C LEU A 7 -0.65 -4.46 25.90
N GLN A 8 -1.58 -4.17 25.00
CA GLN A 8 -2.16 -5.17 24.10
C GLN A 8 -1.40 -5.20 22.77
N LEU A 9 -1.00 -6.39 22.35
CA LEU A 9 -0.34 -6.64 21.07
C LEU A 9 -1.32 -7.36 20.15
N ARG A 10 -1.60 -6.78 18.97
CA ARG A 10 -2.43 -7.40 17.93
C ARG A 10 -1.58 -7.59 16.68
N MET A 11 -1.63 -8.79 16.12
CA MET A 11 -0.84 -9.20 14.96
C MET A 11 -1.73 -9.97 13.98
N GLY A 12 -1.34 -10.02 12.71
CA GLY A 12 -2.05 -10.77 11.68
C GLY A 12 -2.04 -10.05 10.33
N GLN A 13 -2.55 -10.73 9.31
CA GLN A 13 -2.77 -10.14 7.99
C GLN A 13 -4.01 -9.24 8.02
N THR A 14 -4.03 -8.21 7.16
CA THR A 14 -5.15 -7.27 7.06
C THR A 14 -6.44 -7.98 6.65
N HIS A 15 -7.52 -7.77 7.39
CA HIS A 15 -8.84 -8.30 7.04
C HIS A 15 -9.49 -7.44 5.93
N VAL A 16 -8.97 -7.55 4.70
CA VAL A 16 -9.32 -6.68 3.57
C VAL A 16 -10.84 -6.58 3.36
N HIS A 17 -11.57 -7.69 3.27
CA HIS A 17 -13.01 -7.69 3.01
C HIS A 17 -13.85 -6.94 4.07
N ARG A 18 -13.35 -6.80 5.29
CA ARG A 18 -14.04 -6.07 6.36
C ARG A 18 -13.93 -4.56 6.19
N TYR A 19 -12.78 -4.09 5.70
CA TYR A 19 -12.48 -2.67 5.59
C TYR A 19 -12.71 -2.09 4.19
N LEU A 20 -12.65 -2.94 3.16
CA LEU A 20 -12.75 -2.53 1.77
C LEU A 20 -14.01 -1.69 1.46
N PRO A 21 -15.24 -2.05 1.89
CA PRO A 21 -16.43 -1.27 1.55
C PRO A 21 -16.35 0.19 2.06
N ARG A 22 -15.95 0.37 3.33
CA ARG A 22 -15.81 1.69 3.96
C ARG A 22 -14.68 2.51 3.35
N LEU A 23 -13.54 1.89 3.06
CA LEU A 23 -12.41 2.59 2.43
C LEU A 23 -12.74 3.05 1.01
N LEU A 24 -13.51 2.26 0.25
CA LEU A 24 -13.98 2.66 -1.07
C LEU A 24 -14.98 3.82 -1.00
N GLU A 25 -15.85 3.86 0.00
CA GLU A 25 -16.77 4.98 0.23
C GLU A 25 -16.01 6.29 0.43
N TYR A 26 -14.98 6.30 1.29
CA TYR A 26 -14.12 7.47 1.48
C TYR A 26 -13.42 7.95 0.21
N ILE A 27 -13.00 7.02 -0.65
CA ILE A 27 -12.42 7.38 -1.95
C ILE A 27 -13.48 8.01 -2.87
N ARG A 28 -14.69 7.45 -2.89
CA ARG A 28 -15.79 7.94 -3.74
C ARG A 28 -16.31 9.31 -3.30
N GLU A 29 -16.32 9.57 -2.01
CA GLU A 29 -16.75 10.84 -1.42
C GLU A 29 -15.65 11.91 -1.47
N GLY A 30 -14.43 11.54 -1.86
CA GLY A 30 -13.28 12.45 -1.92
C GLY A 30 -12.64 12.75 -0.56
N GLU A 31 -13.04 12.06 0.50
CA GLU A 31 -12.42 12.15 1.83
C GLU A 31 -11.01 11.55 1.86
N LEU A 32 -10.71 10.65 0.92
CA LEU A 32 -9.42 9.99 0.79
C LEU A 32 -8.98 9.91 -0.68
N ASP A 33 -7.83 10.51 -1.01
CA ASP A 33 -7.13 10.24 -2.28
C ASP A 33 -5.82 9.49 -2.00
N PRO A 34 -5.75 8.16 -2.25
CA PRO A 34 -4.53 7.39 -2.06
C PRO A 34 -3.57 7.48 -3.27
N SER A 35 -3.92 8.22 -4.33
CA SER A 35 -3.16 8.24 -5.58
C SER A 35 -1.76 8.83 -5.41
N PHE A 36 -1.53 9.67 -4.40
CA PHE A 36 -0.21 10.23 -4.09
C PHE A 36 0.83 9.15 -3.72
N LEU A 37 0.39 7.96 -3.28
CA LEU A 37 1.30 6.84 -3.01
C LEU A 37 1.91 6.29 -4.30
N ILE A 38 1.22 6.44 -5.44
CA ILE A 38 1.63 5.88 -6.73
C ILE A 38 2.72 6.76 -7.34
N THR A 39 3.97 6.43 -7.03
CA THR A 39 5.16 7.09 -7.58
C THR A 39 5.45 6.71 -9.03
N HIS A 40 5.07 5.49 -9.44
CA HIS A 40 5.43 4.96 -10.75
C HIS A 40 4.23 4.25 -11.40
N ARG A 41 4.06 4.47 -12.71
CA ARG A 41 3.15 3.73 -13.58
C ARG A 41 3.97 3.19 -14.74
N SER A 42 3.80 1.91 -15.05
CA SER A 42 4.64 1.21 -16.02
C SER A 42 3.85 0.07 -16.67
N SER A 43 4.34 -0.44 -17.80
CA SER A 43 3.70 -1.55 -18.50
C SER A 43 4.04 -2.89 -17.86
N LEU A 44 3.26 -3.93 -18.16
CA LEU A 44 3.52 -5.27 -17.63
C LEU A 44 4.87 -5.83 -18.12
N GLU A 45 5.31 -5.48 -19.32
CA GLU A 45 6.60 -5.90 -19.89
C GLU A 45 7.79 -5.38 -19.07
N GLN A 46 7.64 -4.21 -18.44
CA GLN A 46 8.67 -3.58 -17.62
C GLN A 46 8.65 -4.03 -16.16
N ALA A 47 7.77 -4.97 -15.78
CA ALA A 47 7.58 -5.38 -14.40
C ALA A 47 8.89 -5.80 -13.71
N ALA A 48 9.76 -6.56 -14.40
CA ALA A 48 11.02 -7.03 -13.83
C ALA A 48 11.96 -5.87 -13.42
N ASP A 49 12.02 -4.81 -14.23
CA ASP A 49 12.82 -3.64 -13.92
C ASP A 49 12.20 -2.83 -12.78
N MET A 50 10.88 -2.69 -12.76
CA MET A 50 10.17 -2.02 -11.67
C MET A 50 10.34 -2.71 -10.32
N TYR A 51 10.38 -4.06 -10.30
CA TYR A 51 10.71 -4.82 -9.09
C TYR A 51 12.13 -4.52 -8.61
N ARG A 52 13.11 -4.41 -9.52
CA ARG A 52 14.49 -4.06 -9.17
C ARG A 52 14.60 -2.66 -8.55
N ILE A 53 13.94 -1.67 -9.15
CA ILE A 53 13.91 -0.29 -8.64
C ILE A 53 13.30 -0.27 -7.23
N PHE A 54 12.17 -0.96 -7.03
CA PHE A 54 11.50 -1.04 -5.73
C PHE A 54 12.36 -1.73 -4.66
N GLU A 55 12.97 -2.87 -4.98
CA GLU A 55 13.87 -3.60 -4.08
C GLU A 55 15.09 -2.76 -3.67
N GLN A 56 15.71 -2.09 -4.66
CA GLN A 56 16.91 -1.28 -4.46
C GLN A 56 16.62 0.11 -3.86
N LYS A 57 15.33 0.44 -3.64
CA LYS A 57 14.86 1.73 -3.12
C LYS A 57 15.39 2.92 -3.93
N GLN A 58 15.42 2.76 -5.25
CA GLN A 58 15.84 3.80 -6.19
C GLN A 58 14.66 4.69 -6.57
N ASP A 59 14.98 5.86 -7.11
CA ASP A 59 14.03 6.80 -7.71
C ASP A 59 12.85 7.18 -6.81
N GLU A 60 13.07 7.18 -5.49
CA GLU A 60 12.02 7.44 -4.49
C GLU A 60 10.78 6.55 -4.69
N CYS A 61 10.97 5.31 -5.18
CA CYS A 61 9.88 4.40 -5.50
C CYS A 61 9.13 3.93 -4.25
N ILE A 62 7.86 4.37 -4.11
CA ILE A 62 6.95 4.00 -3.01
C ILE A 62 5.95 2.93 -3.47
N LYS A 63 5.31 3.16 -4.61
CA LYS A 63 4.32 2.23 -5.19
C LYS A 63 4.37 2.28 -6.71
N VAL A 64 4.42 1.11 -7.31
CA VAL A 64 4.28 0.90 -8.76
C VAL A 64 2.86 0.35 -9.04
N VAL A 65 2.20 0.88 -10.06
CA VAL A 65 0.99 0.30 -10.65
C VAL A 65 1.32 -0.15 -12.08
N LEU A 66 1.17 -1.44 -12.34
CA LEU A 66 1.37 -2.03 -13.67
C LEU A 66 0.08 -1.94 -14.48
N GLN A 67 0.20 -1.55 -15.74
CA GLN A 67 -0.91 -1.43 -16.68
C GLN A 67 -0.67 -2.38 -17.87
N THR A 68 -1.75 -3.00 -18.33
CA THR A 68 -1.79 -3.90 -19.51
C THR A 68 -2.24 -3.14 -20.74
#